data_AF-W5T276-F1
#
_entry.id   AF-W5T276-F1
#
_cell.length_a   1.000
_cell.length_b   1.000
_cell.length_c   1.000
_cell.angle_alpha   90.00
_cell.angle_beta   90.00
_cell.angle_gamma   90.00
#
_symmetry.space_group_name_H-M   'P 1'
#
loop_
_entity.id
_entity.type
_entity.pdbx_description
1 polymer ?
#
loop_
_entity_poly.entity_id
_entity_poly.type
_entity_poly.pdbx_seq_one_letter_code
_entity_poly.pdbx_strand_id
1 'polypeptide(L)'
;MKLLNREGSKYRYKANIISLFPKHTLYIEGFFGTGFIFFAKLLACYIILTDNSKFIYKLFYFLKQEPDLLYRGIREAIIYDRVIRRSYI
;
A
#
# COMPACT_ATOMS: atom_id res chain seq x y z
N MET A 1 7.06 9.61 1.11
CA MET A 1 6.56 8.90 2.32
C MET A 1 6.33 7.43 1.98
N LYS A 2 6.66 6.50 2.89
CA LYS A 2 6.35 5.06 2.72
C LYS A 2 5.15 4.72 3.61
N LEU A 3 4.03 4.28 3.02
CA LEU A 3 2.85 3.88 3.79
C LEU A 3 3.04 2.54 4.51
N LEU A 4 3.70 1.59 3.84
CA LEU A 4 3.99 0.25 4.35
C LEU A 4 5.47 -0.07 4.15
N ASN A 5 6.04 -0.81 5.10
CA ASN A 5 7.34 -1.42 4.93
C ASN A 5 7.16 -2.94 4.71
N ARG A 6 7.61 -3.44 3.56
CA ARG A 6 7.48 -4.85 3.18
C ARG A 6 8.64 -5.23 2.28
N GLU A 7 9.11 -6.47 2.42
CA GLU A 7 10.15 -7.01 1.55
C GLU A 7 9.73 -7.01 0.08
N GLY A 8 10.70 -6.82 -0.80
CA GLY A 8 10.48 -6.73 -2.23
C GLY A 8 9.93 -5.38 -2.73
N SER A 9 9.81 -4.38 -1.83
CA SER A 9 9.38 -3.02 -2.16
C SER A 9 10.23 -2.39 -3.27
N LYS A 10 9.58 -1.91 -4.33
CA LYS A 10 10.24 -1.25 -5.46
C LYS A 10 10.47 0.26 -5.27
N TYR A 11 10.33 0.76 -4.03
CA TYR A 11 10.42 2.20 -3.74
C TYR A 11 11.68 2.89 -4.31
N ARG A 12 12.84 2.23 -4.21
CA ARG A 12 14.13 2.76 -4.68
C ARG A 12 14.22 2.80 -6.21
N TYR A 13 13.57 1.85 -6.90
CA TYR A 13 13.69 1.66 -8.34
C TYR A 13 12.49 2.20 -9.14
N LYS A 14 11.51 2.81 -8.47
CA LYS A 14 10.25 3.25 -9.09
C LYS A 14 10.45 4.09 -10.35
N ALA A 15 11.37 5.06 -10.33
CA ALA A 15 11.62 5.93 -11.47
C ALA A 15 12.14 5.14 -12.69
N ASN A 16 13.14 4.28 -12.46
CA ASN A 16 13.71 3.42 -13.51
C ASN A 16 12.70 2.42 -14.07
N ILE A 17 11.83 1.87 -13.23
CA ILE A 17 10.78 0.94 -13.69
C ILE A 17 9.75 1.69 -14.53
N ILE A 18 9.28 2.85 -14.06
CA ILE A 18 8.26 3.65 -14.75
C ILE A 18 8.78 4.20 -16.08
N SER A 19 10.07 4.55 -16.17
CA SER A 19 10.65 5.02 -17.45
C SER A 19 10.66 3.96 -18.55
N LEU A 20 10.48 2.69 -18.19
CA LEU A 20 10.39 1.57 -19.14
C LEU A 20 8.95 1.24 -19.55
N PHE A 21 7.96 1.94 -18.99
CA PHE A 21 6.56 1.68 -19.33
C PHE A 21 6.27 2.16 -20.75
N PRO A 22 5.62 1.35 -21.61
CA PRO A 22 5.10 1.85 -22.87
C PRO A 22 3.95 2.83 -22.61
N LYS A 23 3.57 3.62 -23.62
CA LYS A 23 2.28 4.34 -23.57
C LYS A 23 1.16 3.32 -23.40
N HIS A 24 0.26 3.57 -22.46
CA HIS A 24 -0.82 2.64 -22.13
C HIS A 24 -2.04 3.40 -21.60
N THR A 25 -3.21 2.81 -21.81
CA THR A 25 -4.49 3.26 -21.23
C THR A 25 -4.96 2.33 -20.10
N LEU A 26 -4.46 1.08 -20.08
CA LEU A 26 -4.74 0.07 -19.06
C LEU A 26 -3.46 -0.28 -18.30
N TYR A 27 -3.55 -0.27 -16.97
CA TYR A 27 -2.50 -0.70 -16.06
C TYR A 27 -2.99 -1.88 -15.23
N ILE A 28 -2.22 -2.97 -15.23
CA ILE A 28 -2.50 -4.16 -14.41
C ILE A 28 -1.27 -4.42 -13.54
N GLU A 29 -1.47 -4.49 -12.23
CA GLU A 29 -0.43 -4.85 -11.28
C GLU A 29 -0.84 -6.10 -10.48
N GLY A 30 -0.25 -7.23 -10.85
CA GLY A 30 -0.57 -8.54 -10.28
C GLY A 30 -0.03 -8.81 -8.87
N PHE A 31 0.93 -7.99 -8.44
CA PHE A 31 1.64 -8.14 -7.16
C PHE A 31 1.79 -6.77 -6.50
N PHE A 32 0.65 -6.16 -6.17
CA PHE A 32 0.58 -4.76 -5.76
C PHE A 32 1.50 -4.40 -4.59
N GLY A 33 1.53 -5.25 -3.57
CA GLY A 33 2.30 -5.09 -2.36
C GLY A 33 2.11 -3.75 -1.69
N THR A 34 3.17 -2.95 -1.64
CA THR A 34 3.12 -1.62 -1.01
C THR A 34 2.65 -0.52 -1.96
N GLY A 35 2.32 -0.86 -3.23
CA GLY A 35 1.75 0.05 -4.23
C GLY A 35 2.70 1.12 -4.77
N PHE A 36 4.02 1.02 -4.54
CA PHE A 36 4.94 2.13 -4.86
C PHE A 36 5.02 2.46 -6.35
N ILE A 37 4.86 1.47 -7.24
CA ILE A 37 4.85 1.75 -8.67
C ILE A 37 3.56 2.47 -9.04
N PHE A 38 2.41 1.91 -8.66
CA PHE A 38 1.11 2.52 -8.86
C PHE A 38 1.02 3.98 -8.39
N PHE A 39 1.47 4.30 -7.16
CA PHE A 39 1.40 5.64 -6.60
C PHE A 39 2.38 6.64 -7.25
N ALA A 40 3.41 6.15 -7.93
CA ALA A 40 4.43 7.01 -8.54
C ALA A 40 4.28 7.16 -10.06
N LYS A 41 3.59 6.23 -10.73
CA LYS A 41 3.31 6.34 -12.17
C LYS A 41 2.22 7.38 -12.43
N LEU A 42 2.14 7.83 -13.69
CA LEU A 42 0.99 8.60 -14.15
C LEU A 42 -0.30 7.76 -14.08
N LEU A 43 -1.43 8.42 -13.85
CA LEU A 43 -2.74 7.78 -13.89
C LEU A 43 -3.03 7.23 -15.29
N ALA A 44 -3.58 6.02 -15.34
CA ALA A 44 -4.06 5.38 -16.56
C ALA A 44 -5.59 5.42 -16.56
N CYS A 45 -6.23 5.30 -17.73
CA CYS A 45 -7.70 5.28 -17.84
C CYS A 45 -8.33 4.13 -17.05
N TYR A 46 -7.70 2.95 -17.11
CA TYR A 46 -8.15 1.74 -16.43
C TYR A 46 -7.03 1.15 -15.59
N ILE A 47 -7.38 0.70 -14.38
CA ILE A 47 -6.42 0.23 -13.38
C ILE A 47 -6.99 -1.00 -12.69
N ILE A 48 -6.26 -2.12 -12.78
CA ILE A 48 -6.58 -3.38 -12.09
C ILE A 48 -5.42 -3.68 -11.15
N LEU A 49 -5.71 -3.76 -9.85
CA LEU A 49 -4.73 -4.02 -8.81
C LEU A 49 -5.08 -5.33 -8.11
N THR A 50 -4.13 -6.25 -8.01
CA THR A 50 -4.30 -7.50 -7.29
C THR A 50 -3.08 -7.81 -6.42
N ASP A 51 -3.32 -8.55 -5.34
CA ASP A 51 -2.27 -9.12 -4.48
C ASP A 51 -2.85 -10.37 -3.82
N ASN A 52 -2.02 -11.39 -3.64
CA ASN A 52 -2.43 -12.62 -2.94
C ASN A 52 -2.60 -12.39 -1.43
N SER A 53 -1.98 -11.34 -0.88
CA SER A 53 -2.11 -10.99 0.52
C SER A 53 -3.47 -10.36 0.80
N LYS A 54 -4.32 -11.11 1.53
CA LYS A 54 -5.60 -10.61 2.05
C LYS A 54 -5.44 -9.35 2.90
N PHE A 55 -4.32 -9.19 3.60
CA PHE A 55 -4.00 -7.98 4.36
C PHE A 55 -3.84 -6.77 3.43
N ILE A 56 -3.02 -6.89 2.38
CA ILE A 56 -2.83 -5.82 1.39
C ILE A 56 -4.16 -5.46 0.74
N TYR A 57 -4.90 -6.46 0.25
CA TYR A 57 -6.21 -6.23 -0.36
C TYR A 57 -7.15 -5.47 0.60
N LYS A 58 -7.34 -5.95 1.83
CA LYS A 58 -8.25 -5.32 2.80
C LYS A 58 -7.81 -3.92 3.17
N LEU A 59 -6.52 -3.70 3.40
CA LEU A 59 -6.01 -2.39 3.77
C LEU A 59 -6.34 -1.34 2.70
N PHE A 60 -6.04 -1.62 1.42
CA PHE A 60 -6.31 -0.68 0.34
C PHE A 60 -7.81 -0.62 -0.01
N TYR A 61 -8.57 -1.70 0.20
CA TYR A 61 -10.03 -1.69 0.10
C TYR A 61 -10.65 -0.71 1.10
N PHE A 62 -10.35 -0.84 2.39
CA PHE A 62 -10.88 0.06 3.42
C PHE A 62 -10.34 1.48 3.28
N LEU A 63 -9.07 1.65 2.89
CA LEU A 63 -8.53 2.98 2.60
C LEU A 63 -9.32 3.69 1.48
N LYS A 64 -9.82 2.94 0.49
CA LYS A 64 -10.62 3.47 -0.62
C LYS A 64 -12.09 3.66 -0.26
N GLN A 65 -12.70 2.70 0.44
CA GLN A 65 -14.14 2.67 0.68
C GLN A 65 -14.55 3.39 1.97
N GLU A 66 -13.79 3.23 3.05
CA GLU A 66 -14.15 3.68 4.40
C GLU A 66 -12.90 4.21 5.15
N PRO A 67 -12.25 5.28 4.65
CA PRO A 67 -10.99 5.78 5.21
C PRO A 67 -11.12 6.21 6.69
N ASP A 68 -12.27 6.76 7.08
CA ASP A 68 -12.53 7.19 8.46
C ASP A 68 -12.62 5.99 9.42
N LEU A 69 -13.26 4.89 8.99
CA LEU A 69 -13.33 3.66 9.77
C LEU A 69 -11.94 3.06 9.96
N LEU A 70 -11.13 3.01 8.89
CA LEU A 70 -9.75 2.55 8.96
C LEU A 70 -8.93 3.44 9.90
N TYR A 71 -9.05 4.76 9.78
CA TYR A 71 -8.34 5.71 10.63
C TYR A 71 -8.71 5.52 12.10
N ARG A 72 -10.01 5.48 12.40
CA ARG A 72 -10.52 5.23 13.76
C ARG A 72 -10.01 3.90 14.30
N GLY A 73 -10.09 2.83 13.52
CA GLY A 73 -9.59 1.51 13.89
C GLY A 73 -8.09 1.52 14.21
N ILE A 74 -7.27 2.23 13.43
CA ILE A 74 -5.83 2.39 13.72
C ILE A 74 -5.59 3.22 14.98
N ARG A 75 -6.38 4.28 15.20
CA ARG A 75 -6.26 5.16 16.38
C ARG A 75 -6.68 4.46 17.68
N GLU A 76 -7.69 3.61 17.61
CA GLU A 76 -8.24 2.87 18.75
C GLU A 76 -7.53 1.54 18.99
N ALA A 77 -6.95 0.93 17.94
CA ALA A 77 -6.09 -0.23 18.10
C ALA A 77 -5.00 0.13 19.10
N ILE A 78 -4.99 -0.58 20.24
CA ILE A 78 -3.99 -0.42 21.29
C ILE A 78 -2.64 -0.66 20.62
N ILE A 79 -1.93 0.42 20.28
CA ILE A 79 -0.64 0.33 19.63
C ILE A 79 0.27 -0.39 20.63
N TYR A 80 0.80 -1.53 20.19
CA TYR A 80 1.69 -2.45 20.91
C TYR A 80 2.77 -1.76 21.77
N ASP A 81 3.13 -0.51 21.47
CA ASP A 81 4.09 0.29 22.25
C ASP A 81 3.64 0.59 23.69
N ARG A 82 2.32 0.76 23.95
CA ARG A 82 1.81 0.93 25.33
C ARG A 82 1.79 -0.37 26.14
N VAL A 83 1.68 -1.52 25.46
CA VAL A 83 1.62 -2.84 26.11
C VAL A 83 3.03 -3.32 26.46
N ILE A 84 4.00 -3.14 25.56
CA ILE A 84 5.40 -3.54 25.82
C ILE A 84 6.02 -2.69 26.94
N ARG A 85 5.80 -1.36 26.98
CA ARG A 85 6.37 -0.52 28.04
C ARG A 85 5.80 -0.77 29.44
N ARG A 86 4.62 -1.39 29.56
CA ARG A 86 4.04 -1.79 30.86
C ARG A 86 4.53 -3.13 31.38
N SER A 87 5.15 -3.97 30.55
CA SER A 87 5.70 -5.27 30.94
C SER A 87 7.18 -5.21 31.37
N TYR A 88 7.76 -4.01 31.42
CA TYR A 88 9.16 -3.75 31.84
C TYR A 88 9.26 -2.77 33.02
N ILE A 89 8.18 -2.59 33.79
CA ILE A 89 8.19 -1.91 35.10
C ILE A 89 7.71 -2.89 36.15
#